data_AF-A0A9Y2G0K9-F1
#
_entry.id   AF-A0A9Y2G0K9-F1
#
_cell.length_a   1.000
_cell.length_b   1.000
_cell.length_c   1.000
_cell.angle_alpha   90.00
_cell.angle_beta   90.00
_cell.angle_gamma   90.00
#
_symmetry.space_group_name_H-M   'P 1'
#
loop_
_entity.id
_entity.type
_entity.pdbx_description
1 polymer ?
#
loop_
_entity_poly.entity_id
_entity_poly.type
_entity_poly.pdbx_seq_one_letter_code
_entity_poly.pdbx_strand_id
1 'polypeptide(L)'
;MSRLTPRLPARLAPLWTARSGREKGLLILALVGVLAYAGHAALTHLPAGGESFIATTSVTTPDPGLQRLPPISPVSVEQWRSTAVEQGLALTHIEVTAHGVTTHGEAASPEAFSDFARWAAQHGWWAVAWQLERREGQSLALVAHWRSQLERPGPEAGSAPLDTTATATESR
;
A
#
# COMPACT_ATOMS: atom_id res chain seq x y z
N MET A 1 -24.36 -28.39 -29.63
CA MET A 1 -24.01 -26.96 -29.53
C MET A 1 -25.21 -26.21 -28.94
N SER A 2 -25.20 -26.00 -27.63
CA SER A 2 -26.33 -25.40 -26.89
C SER A 2 -26.37 -23.89 -27.08
N ARG A 3 -27.39 -23.39 -27.76
CA ARG A 3 -27.66 -21.95 -27.88
C ARG A 3 -28.28 -21.47 -26.57
N LEU A 4 -27.52 -20.71 -25.78
CA LEU A 4 -28.06 -19.96 -24.65
C LEU A 4 -28.91 -18.82 -25.22
N THR A 5 -30.21 -19.04 -25.37
CA THR A 5 -31.17 -17.95 -25.59
C THR A 5 -31.36 -17.19 -24.28
N PRO A 6 -30.94 -15.93 -24.17
CA PRO A 6 -31.22 -15.13 -22.99
C PRO A 6 -32.72 -14.93 -22.87
N ARG A 7 -33.33 -15.46 -21.80
CA ARG A 7 -34.74 -15.20 -21.51
C ARG A 7 -34.86 -13.78 -20.96
N LEU A 8 -35.36 -12.87 -21.80
CA LEU A 8 -35.79 -11.55 -21.35
C LEU A 8 -36.91 -11.71 -20.32
N PRO A 9 -36.88 -10.98 -19.19
CA PRO A 9 -37.95 -11.04 -18.20
C PRO A 9 -39.27 -10.61 -18.84
N ALA A 10 -40.37 -11.26 -18.44
CA ALA A 10 -41.68 -11.19 -19.11
C ALA A 10 -42.25 -9.77 -19.28
N ARG A 11 -41.79 -8.80 -18.48
CA ARG A 11 -42.20 -7.39 -18.57
C ARG A 11 -41.47 -6.59 -19.67
N LEU A 12 -40.32 -7.05 -20.14
CA LEU A 12 -39.51 -6.36 -21.17
C LEU A 12 -39.71 -6.94 -22.57
N ALA A 13 -40.25 -8.16 -22.67
CA ALA A 13 -40.53 -8.83 -23.93
C ALA A 13 -41.38 -8.00 -24.93
N PRO A 14 -42.52 -7.37 -24.53
CA PRO A 14 -43.36 -6.64 -25.48
C PRO A 14 -42.71 -5.35 -25.99
N LEU A 15 -41.91 -4.68 -25.16
CA LEU A 15 -41.18 -3.46 -25.53
C LEU A 15 -39.99 -3.77 -26.45
N TRP A 16 -39.40 -4.95 -26.32
CA TRP A 16 -38.32 -5.42 -27.18
C TRP A 16 -38.82 -5.79 -28.58
N THR A 17 -39.97 -6.44 -28.69
CA THR A 17 -40.56 -6.81 -29.98
C THR A 17 -40.98 -5.60 -30.82
N ALA A 18 -41.40 -4.51 -30.17
CA ALA A 18 -41.85 -3.27 -30.83
C ALA A 18 -40.72 -2.40 -31.42
N ARG A 19 -39.45 -2.64 -31.08
CA ARG A 19 -38.31 -1.83 -31.54
C ARG A 19 -37.77 -2.28 -32.90
N SER A 20 -37.33 -1.30 -33.70
CA SER A 20 -36.72 -1.54 -35.01
C SER A 20 -35.37 -2.25 -34.89
N GLY A 21 -34.93 -2.95 -35.94
CA GLY A 21 -33.65 -3.69 -35.94
C GLY A 21 -32.42 -2.81 -35.65
N ARG A 22 -32.47 -1.54 -36.09
CA ARG A 22 -31.39 -0.56 -35.87
C ARG A 22 -31.31 -0.10 -34.41
N GLU A 23 -32.45 0.11 -33.77
CA GLU A 23 -32.50 0.45 -32.34
C GLU A 23 -32.04 -0.72 -31.47
N LYS A 24 -32.41 -1.95 -31.83
CA LYS A 24 -31.89 -3.16 -31.17
C LYS A 24 -30.37 -3.25 -31.26
N GLY A 25 -29.81 -2.96 -32.44
CA GLY A 25 -28.36 -2.91 -32.65
C GLY A 25 -27.65 -1.87 -31.78
N LEU A 26 -28.19 -0.65 -31.72
CA LEU A 26 -27.65 0.42 -30.86
C LEU A 26 -27.73 0.07 -29.37
N LEU A 27 -28.80 -0.58 -28.93
CA LEU A 27 -28.95 -0.99 -27.53
C LEU A 27 -27.97 -2.11 -27.16
N ILE A 28 -27.74 -3.06 -28.07
CA ILE A 28 -26.73 -4.10 -27.87
C ILE A 28 -25.34 -3.45 -27.80
N LEU A 29 -25.02 -2.52 -28.70
CA LEU A 29 -23.74 -1.82 -28.69
C LEU A 29 -23.54 -1.01 -27.39
N ALA A 30 -24.57 -0.28 -26.96
CA ALA A 30 -24.55 0.47 -25.71
C ALA A 30 -24.39 -0.47 -24.50
N LEU A 31 -25.09 -1.61 -24.50
CA LEU A 31 -24.96 -2.62 -23.43
C LEU A 31 -23.55 -3.21 -23.37
N VAL A 32 -22.95 -3.52 -24.52
CA VAL A 32 -21.55 -4.00 -24.59
C VAL A 32 -20.59 -2.93 -24.08
N GLY A 33 -20.80 -1.66 -24.45
CA GLY A 33 -20.00 -0.54 -23.94
C GLY A 33 -20.12 -0.38 -22.42
N VAL A 34 -21.33 -0.48 -21.88
CA VAL A 34 -21.57 -0.43 -20.42
C VAL A 34 -20.94 -1.64 -19.73
N LEU A 35 -21.03 -2.85 -20.29
CA LEU A 35 -20.36 -4.02 -19.71
C LEU A 35 -18.84 -3.91 -19.76
N ALA A 36 -18.28 -3.41 -20.86
CA ALA A 36 -16.84 -3.22 -21.00
C ALA A 36 -16.34 -2.15 -20.02
N TYR A 37 -17.07 -1.04 -19.88
CA TYR A 37 -16.75 0.01 -18.91
C TYR A 37 -16.94 -0.47 -17.47
N ALA A 38 -18.02 -1.18 -17.15
CA ALA A 38 -18.25 -1.75 -15.83
C ALA A 38 -17.23 -2.84 -15.49
N GLY A 39 -16.81 -3.67 -16.45
CA GLY A 39 -15.76 -4.65 -16.28
C GLY A 39 -14.39 -4.00 -16.10
N HIS A 40 -14.10 -2.95 -16.87
CA HIS A 40 -12.87 -2.17 -16.71
C HIS A 40 -12.85 -1.45 -15.35
N ALA A 41 -13.94 -0.78 -14.99
CA ALA A 41 -14.13 -0.16 -13.69
C ALA A 41 -14.05 -1.19 -12.56
N ALA A 42 -14.62 -2.38 -12.73
CA ALA A 42 -14.51 -3.45 -11.74
C ALA A 42 -13.08 -3.96 -11.62
N LEU A 43 -12.29 -4.02 -12.70
CA LEU A 43 -10.87 -4.38 -12.66
C LEU A 43 -9.98 -3.28 -12.07
N THR A 44 -10.31 -2.01 -12.28
CA THR A 44 -9.58 -0.87 -11.70
C THR A 44 -10.02 -0.54 -10.28
N HIS A 45 -11.25 -0.88 -9.89
CA HIS A 45 -11.80 -0.73 -8.54
C HIS A 45 -11.90 -2.07 -7.80
N LEU A 46 -11.38 -3.17 -8.36
CA LEU A 46 -11.19 -4.41 -7.63
C LEU A 46 -10.23 -4.05 -6.50
N PRO A 47 -10.68 -4.00 -5.24
CA PRO A 47 -9.76 -3.81 -4.15
C PRO A 47 -8.76 -4.96 -4.26
N ALA A 48 -7.48 -4.64 -4.32
CA ALA A 48 -6.42 -5.63 -4.30
C ALA A 48 -6.46 -6.36 -2.95
N GLY A 49 -7.43 -7.27 -2.72
CA GLY A 49 -7.60 -8.01 -1.47
C GLY A 49 -7.49 -7.18 -0.18
N GLY A 50 -7.68 -5.86 -0.27
CA GLY A 50 -7.50 -4.93 0.82
C GLY A 50 -8.90 -4.50 1.23
N GLU A 51 -9.37 -5.03 2.35
CA GLU A 51 -10.55 -4.52 3.02
C GLU A 51 -10.49 -3.00 3.00
N SER A 52 -11.47 -2.37 2.36
CA SER A 52 -11.71 -0.95 2.55
C SER A 52 -12.03 -0.80 4.03
N PHE A 53 -11.03 -0.41 4.81
CA PHE A 53 -11.20 0.07 6.16
C PHE A 53 -12.03 1.35 6.04
N ILE A 54 -13.34 1.18 5.89
CA ILE A 54 -14.28 2.20 6.30
C ILE A 54 -14.03 2.29 7.79
N ALA A 55 -13.14 3.22 8.15
CA ALA A 55 -13.11 3.81 9.47
C ALA A 55 -14.53 4.30 9.69
N THR A 56 -15.36 3.42 10.25
CA THR A 56 -16.57 3.82 10.92
C THR A 56 -16.02 4.65 12.04
N THR A 57 -16.04 5.97 11.85
CA THR A 57 -15.68 6.97 12.84
C THR A 57 -16.75 6.89 13.94
N SER A 58 -16.78 5.77 14.66
CA SER A 58 -17.17 5.78 16.05
C SER A 58 -16.25 6.80 16.68
N VAL A 59 -16.83 7.89 17.15
CA VAL A 59 -16.19 8.89 17.99
C VAL A 59 -15.82 8.19 19.30
N THR A 60 -14.81 7.31 19.23
CA THR A 60 -14.05 6.88 20.37
C THR A 60 -13.06 8.01 20.56
N THR A 61 -13.24 8.76 21.64
CA THR A 61 -12.29 9.76 22.13
C THR A 61 -10.87 9.25 21.88
N PRO A 62 -10.01 9.98 21.14
CA PRO A 62 -8.68 9.49 20.81
C PRO A 62 -7.99 9.10 22.10
N ASP A 63 -7.58 7.84 22.21
CA ASP A 63 -6.79 7.37 23.33
C ASP A 63 -5.59 8.31 23.47
N PRO A 64 -5.43 9.03 24.60
CA PRO A 64 -4.33 9.98 24.78
C PRO A 64 -2.95 9.31 24.63
N GLY A 65 -2.87 7.97 24.68
CA GLY A 65 -1.68 7.20 24.33
C GLY A 65 -1.29 7.24 22.84
N LEU A 66 -2.25 7.48 21.93
CA LEU A 66 -2.00 7.55 20.48
C LEU A 66 -1.36 8.87 20.03
N GLN A 67 -1.20 9.84 20.92
CA GLN A 67 -0.50 11.10 20.62
C GLN A 67 1.03 10.97 20.69
N ARG A 68 1.55 9.86 21.19
CA ARG A 68 3.00 9.62 21.29
C ARG A 68 3.38 8.38 20.51
N LEU A 69 4.28 8.56 19.54
CA LEU A 69 4.97 7.44 18.91
C LEU A 69 5.70 6.64 20.00
N PRO A 70 5.71 5.29 19.92
CA PRO A 70 6.45 4.47 20.86
C PRO A 70 7.92 4.88 20.89
N PRO A 71 8.58 4.80 22.06
CA PRO A 71 9.99 5.13 22.17
C PRO A 71 10.80 4.21 21.24
N ILE A 72 11.78 4.79 20.56
CA ILE A 72 12.67 4.05 19.68
C ILE A 72 13.54 3.13 20.55
N SER A 73 13.33 1.82 20.42
CA SER A 73 14.18 0.84 21.08
C SER A 73 15.31 0.43 20.11
N PRO A 74 16.58 0.43 20.55
CA PRO A 74 17.65 -0.19 19.79
C PRO A 74 17.40 -1.71 19.76
N VAL A 75 17.18 -2.25 18.56
CA VAL A 75 16.93 -3.68 18.35
C VAL A 75 18.15 -4.30 17.68
N SER A 76 18.70 -5.37 18.25
CA SER A 76 19.85 -6.06 17.67
C SER A 76 19.47 -6.89 16.44
N VAL A 77 20.44 -7.21 15.58
CA VAL A 77 20.23 -8.03 14.38
C VAL A 77 19.68 -9.42 14.75
N GLU A 78 20.12 -9.98 15.86
CA GLU A 78 19.66 -11.27 16.39
C GLU A 78 18.18 -11.20 16.75
N GLN A 79 17.75 -10.11 17.39
CA GLN A 79 16.35 -9.91 17.78
C GLN A 79 15.45 -9.69 16.56
N TRP A 80 15.91 -8.94 15.56
CA TRP A 80 15.24 -8.85 14.25
C TRP A 80 15.06 -10.24 13.62
N ARG A 81 16.11 -11.06 13.62
CA ARG A 81 16.08 -12.40 13.01
C ARG A 81 15.21 -13.37 13.80
N SER A 82 15.31 -13.42 15.12
CA SER A 82 14.53 -14.34 15.95
C SER A 82 13.05 -14.06 15.82
N THR A 83 12.65 -12.78 15.93
CA THR A 83 11.24 -12.42 15.81
C THR A 83 10.74 -12.59 14.38
N ALA A 84 11.56 -12.34 13.36
CA ALA A 84 11.17 -12.64 11.99
C ALA A 84 10.80 -14.11 11.81
N VAL A 85 11.61 -15.03 12.33
CA VAL A 85 11.33 -16.48 12.27
C VAL A 85 10.05 -16.83 13.04
N GLU A 86 9.85 -16.27 14.23
CA GLU A 86 8.62 -16.46 15.02
C GLU A 86 7.36 -16.01 14.26
N GLN A 87 7.46 -14.95 13.45
CA GLN A 87 6.36 -14.44 12.64
C GLN A 87 6.25 -15.09 11.26
N GLY A 88 7.07 -16.10 10.94
CA GLY A 88 7.01 -16.81 9.65
C GLY A 88 7.77 -16.14 8.51
N LEU A 89 8.79 -15.33 8.82
CA LEU A 89 9.75 -14.76 7.88
C LEU A 89 11.12 -15.45 8.02
N ALA A 90 11.69 -15.85 6.90
CA ALA A 90 13.07 -16.29 6.79
C ALA A 90 13.94 -15.14 6.24
N LEU A 91 14.49 -14.31 7.13
CA LEU A 91 15.40 -13.22 6.73
C LEU A 91 16.79 -13.76 6.37
N THR A 92 17.18 -13.58 5.11
CA THR A 92 18.49 -13.98 4.57
C THR A 92 19.55 -12.91 4.77
N HIS A 93 19.15 -11.63 4.75
CA HIS A 93 20.06 -10.50 4.94
C HIS A 93 19.42 -9.41 5.80
N ILE A 94 20.22 -8.86 6.72
CA ILE A 94 19.84 -7.72 7.56
C ILE A 94 21.02 -6.77 7.55
N GLU A 95 20.81 -5.58 6.98
CA GLU A 95 21.80 -4.51 6.93
C GLU A 95 21.35 -3.39 7.85
N VAL A 96 22.19 -2.99 8.81
CA VAL A 96 21.92 -1.89 9.73
C VAL A 96 22.83 -0.73 9.34
N THR A 97 22.24 0.42 9.02
CA THR A 97 22.94 1.64 8.64
C THR A 97 22.57 2.78 9.59
N ALA A 98 23.24 3.93 9.46
CA ALA A 98 22.87 5.14 10.19
C ALA A 98 21.46 5.66 9.84
N HIS A 99 20.92 5.29 8.67
CA HIS A 99 19.66 5.80 8.15
C HIS A 99 18.46 4.88 8.39
N GLY A 100 18.72 3.62 8.76
CA GLY A 100 17.69 2.62 8.95
C GLY A 100 18.21 1.18 8.86
N VAL A 101 17.27 0.25 8.80
CA VAL A 101 17.54 -1.19 8.62
C VAL A 101 16.97 -1.64 7.29
N THR A 102 17.70 -2.44 6.53
CA THR A 102 17.21 -3.09 5.32
C THR A 102 17.19 -4.60 5.56
N THR A 103 16.05 -5.23 5.28
CA THR A 103 15.87 -6.68 5.45
C THR A 103 15.49 -7.33 4.13
N HIS A 104 16.15 -8.44 3.81
CA HIS A 104 15.81 -9.31 2.69
C HIS A 104 15.48 -10.70 3.21
N GLY A 105 14.57 -11.39 2.55
CA GLY A 105 14.22 -12.75 2.93
C GLY A 105 13.04 -13.30 2.18
N GLU A 106 12.38 -14.27 2.81
CA GLU A 106 11.14 -14.85 2.32
C GLU A 106 10.08 -14.80 3.44
N ALA A 107 8.84 -14.54 3.07
CA ALA A 107 7.69 -14.60 3.94
C ALA A 107 6.81 -15.79 3.53
N ALA A 108 6.35 -16.56 4.53
CA ALA A 108 5.42 -17.66 4.30
C ALA A 108 4.05 -17.18 3.79
N SER A 109 3.64 -15.97 4.17
CA SER A 109 2.41 -15.32 3.72
C SER A 109 2.50 -13.79 3.84
N PRO A 110 1.57 -13.02 3.25
CA PRO A 110 1.51 -11.57 3.45
C PRO A 110 1.24 -11.17 4.91
N GLU A 111 0.49 -11.99 5.65
CA GLU A 111 0.14 -11.76 7.05
C GLU A 111 1.39 -11.83 7.94
N ALA A 112 2.30 -12.77 7.66
CA ALA A 112 3.59 -12.89 8.35
C ALA A 112 4.35 -11.55 8.36
N PHE A 113 4.45 -10.90 7.19
CA PHE A 113 5.09 -9.58 7.08
C PHE A 113 4.33 -8.51 7.88
N SER A 114 2.99 -8.54 7.87
CA SER A 114 2.17 -7.59 8.61
C SER A 114 2.36 -7.71 10.12
N ASP A 115 2.46 -8.94 10.63
CA ASP A 115 2.67 -9.22 12.05
C ASP A 115 4.08 -8.79 12.49
N PHE A 116 5.07 -9.06 11.64
CA PHE A 116 6.43 -8.58 11.85
C PHE A 116 6.53 -7.05 11.84
N ALA A 117 5.86 -6.38 10.89
CA ALA A 117 5.82 -4.94 10.82
C ALA A 117 5.12 -4.32 12.04
N ARG A 118 4.10 -4.99 12.59
CA ARG A 118 3.46 -4.57 13.83
C ARG A 118 4.40 -4.66 15.02
N TRP A 119 5.14 -5.77 15.16
CA TRP A 119 6.16 -5.90 16.19
C TRP A 119 7.23 -4.81 16.06
N ALA A 120 7.73 -4.56 14.85
CA ALA A 120 8.71 -3.51 14.60
C ALA A 120 8.18 -2.13 15.01
N ALA A 121 6.92 -1.82 14.67
CA ALA A 121 6.27 -0.57 15.03
C ALA A 121 6.14 -0.38 16.54
N GLN A 122 5.87 -1.46 17.30
CA GLN A 122 5.87 -1.42 18.77
C GLN A 122 7.23 -1.05 19.36
N HIS A 123 8.32 -1.31 18.62
CA HIS A 123 9.68 -0.96 18.99
C HIS A 123 10.15 0.36 18.35
N GLY A 124 9.23 1.12 17.74
CA GLY A 124 9.52 2.41 17.12
C GLY A 124 10.09 2.33 15.70
N TRP A 125 10.05 1.16 15.04
CA TRP A 125 10.55 0.96 13.69
C TRP A 125 9.41 0.85 12.68
N TRP A 126 9.48 1.65 11.62
CA TRP A 126 8.43 1.75 10.60
C TRP A 126 8.93 1.27 9.25
N ALA A 127 8.18 0.37 8.60
CA ALA A 127 8.45 -0.01 7.22
C ALA A 127 8.08 1.16 6.29
N VAL A 128 9.08 1.87 5.76
CA VAL A 128 8.89 3.03 4.88
C VAL A 128 8.82 2.66 3.40
N ALA A 129 9.42 1.52 3.04
CA ALA A 129 9.34 0.93 1.71
C ALA A 129 9.42 -0.58 1.84
N TRP A 130 8.57 -1.30 1.12
CA TRP A 130 8.60 -2.76 1.10
C TRP A 130 8.08 -3.29 -0.23
N GLN A 131 8.53 -4.49 -0.58
CA GLN A 131 8.10 -5.22 -1.75
C GLN A 131 7.95 -6.70 -1.39
N LEU A 132 6.82 -7.27 -1.81
CA LEU A 132 6.51 -8.69 -1.71
C LEU A 132 6.31 -9.22 -3.13
N GLU A 133 7.12 -10.20 -3.53
CA GLU A 133 7.05 -10.82 -4.85
C GLU A 133 6.85 -12.33 -4.72
N ARG A 134 5.89 -12.89 -5.45
CA ARG A 134 5.64 -14.34 -5.41
C ARG A 134 6.75 -15.10 -6.14
N ARG A 135 7.44 -15.99 -5.45
CA ARG A 135 8.38 -16.96 -6.03
C ARG A 135 7.70 -18.30 -6.32
N GLU A 136 8.35 -19.11 -7.16
CA GLU A 136 7.95 -20.50 -7.38
C GLU A 136 7.89 -21.25 -6.03
N GLY A 137 6.80 -21.97 -5.77
CA GLY A 137 6.65 -22.74 -4.53
C GLY A 137 5.84 -22.06 -3.41
N GLN A 138 5.04 -21.04 -3.73
CA GLN A 138 4.15 -20.32 -2.79
C GLN A 138 4.84 -19.42 -1.75
N SER A 139 6.16 -19.33 -1.70
CA SER A 139 6.85 -18.33 -0.88
C SER A 139 6.82 -16.94 -1.50
N LEU A 140 6.90 -15.91 -0.65
CA LEU A 140 6.97 -14.52 -1.07
C LEU A 140 8.37 -13.99 -0.79
N ALA A 141 9.12 -13.60 -1.81
CA ALA A 141 10.35 -12.84 -1.62
C ALA A 141 10.02 -11.47 -1.02
N LEU A 142 10.76 -11.10 0.02
CA LEU A 142 10.59 -9.87 0.78
C LEU A 142 11.84 -9.00 0.69
N VAL A 143 11.63 -7.72 0.42
CA VAL A 143 12.59 -6.64 0.68
C VAL A 143 11.87 -5.54 1.46
N ALA A 144 12.41 -5.12 2.60
CA ALA A 144 11.82 -4.05 3.41
C ALA A 144 12.88 -3.11 3.98
N HIS A 145 12.54 -1.83 4.02
CA HIS A 145 13.35 -0.74 4.55
C HIS A 145 12.64 -0.15 5.76
N TRP A 146 13.35 -0.07 6.88
CA TRP A 146 12.83 0.27 8.18
C TRP A 146 13.51 1.53 8.71
N ARG A 147 12.73 2.47 9.27
CA ARG A 147 13.26 3.68 9.88
C ARG A 147 12.67 3.89 11.26
N SER A 148 13.50 4.35 12.20
CA SER A 148 13.09 4.67 13.56
C SER A 148 12.51 6.08 13.70
N GLN A 149 12.89 6.98 12.80
CA GLN A 149 12.33 8.32 12.67
C GLN A 149 11.64 8.41 11.31
N LEU A 150 10.31 8.60 11.30
CA LEU A 150 9.62 9.14 10.13
C LEU A 150 10.23 10.51 9.90
N GLU A 151 11.02 10.65 8.84
CA GLU A 151 11.69 11.88 8.47
C GLU A 151 10.66 13.02 8.52
N ARG A 152 10.79 13.88 9.52
CA ARG A 152 10.08 15.16 9.48
C ARG A 152 10.68 15.87 8.27
N PRO A 153 9.90 16.35 7.29
CA PRO A 153 10.46 17.13 6.20
C PRO A 153 11.22 18.29 6.82
N GLY A 154 12.55 18.19 6.81
CA GLY A 154 13.41 19.30 7.17
C GLY A 154 13.20 20.36 6.11
N PRO A 155 13.19 21.64 6.47
CA PRO A 155 13.17 22.70 5.47
C PRO A 155 14.33 22.44 4.52
N GLU A 156 14.02 22.50 3.23
CA GLU A 156 15.00 22.35 2.15
C GLU A 156 16.27 23.12 2.52
N ALA A 157 17.41 22.44 2.43
CA ALA A 157 18.71 23.08 2.41
C ALA A 157 18.77 23.93 1.13
N GLY A 158 18.19 25.13 1.20
CA GLY A 158 17.96 26.01 0.07
C GLY A 158 17.98 27.45 0.53
N SER A 159 19.18 28.04 0.47
CA SER A 159 19.52 29.47 0.58
C SER A 159 20.42 29.78 1.79
N ALA A 160 21.68 29.36 1.70
CA ALA A 160 22.74 30.20 2.24
C ALA A 160 22.90 31.38 1.27
N PRO A 161 22.65 32.64 1.68
CA PRO A 161 23.15 33.77 0.91
C PRO A 161 24.66 33.87 1.17
N LEU A 162 25.45 33.29 0.26
CA LEU A 162 26.77 33.81 -0.04
C LEU A 162 26.57 35.04 -0.92
N ASP A 163 26.77 36.23 -0.38
CA ASP A 163 27.46 37.33 -1.05
C ASP A 163 27.71 38.46 -0.05
N THR A 164 28.95 38.62 0.39
CA THR A 164 29.94 39.54 -0.21
C THR A 164 29.67 40.99 0.21
N THR A 165 30.34 41.45 1.26
CA THR A 165 30.85 42.82 1.27
C THR A 165 32.23 42.83 1.90
N ALA A 166 33.18 43.18 1.05
CA ALA A 166 34.60 43.21 1.28
C ALA A 166 35.02 44.41 2.16
N THR A 167 35.92 44.13 3.09
CA THR A 167 37.19 44.83 3.42
C THR A 167 37.25 46.34 3.72
N ALA A 168 38.01 46.62 4.79
CA ALA A 168 38.81 47.82 5.13
C ALA A 168 38.02 49.07 5.59
N THR A 169 38.34 49.76 6.70
CA THR A 169 39.64 50.35 7.11
C THR A 169 39.43 50.85 8.56
N GLU A 170 40.18 50.38 9.54
CA GLU A 170 41.30 51.06 10.23
C GLU A 170 41.01 52.43 10.89
N SER A 171 41.50 52.53 12.13
CA SER A 171 42.02 53.72 12.84
C SER A 171 41.07 54.65 13.64
N ARG A 172 41.17 54.43 14.97
CA ARG A 172 41.39 55.40 16.07
C ARG A 172 40.23 55.71 17.02
#